data_AF-A0A7Y3BUI5-F1
#
_entry.id   AF-A0A7Y3BUI5-F1
#
_cell.length_a   1.000
_cell.length_b   1.000
_cell.length_c   1.000
_cell.angle_alpha   90.00
_cell.angle_beta   90.00
_cell.angle_gamma   90.00
#
_symmetry.space_group_name_H-M   'P 1'
#
loop_
_entity.id
_entity.type
_entity.pdbx_description
1 polymer ?
#
loop_
_entity_poly.entity_id
_entity_poly.type
_entity_poly.pdbx_seq_one_letter_code
_entity_poly.pdbx_strand_id
1 'polypeptide(L)'
;MAFGTVIDFEARHVRAKALPLSEVLPRGRLVEISGRHSCARTTTAVSCVIQAQARAELVAWVQPKDGALFPPDLAAAGVDLDSLIVVHVPHHAGSFALVRAAEWLARSGAFGLTVIDLSDALLPGSSVNWQGRLQGLLRQYDGRILLLTSNACEEPSSGPLVGLRIEPRRGPLHADRFEVRTRILKDKVGIAAELSSVNPVAPSGLRGTT
;
A
#
# COMPACT_ATOMS: atom_id res chain seq x y z
N MET A 1 0.85 12.86 -32.85
CA MET A 1 1.28 11.45 -32.75
C MET A 1 1.78 11.25 -31.34
N ALA A 2 0.97 10.64 -30.47
CA ALA A 2 1.27 10.51 -29.04
C ALA A 2 2.08 9.24 -28.79
N PHE A 3 3.32 9.39 -28.33
CA PHE A 3 4.18 8.30 -27.90
C PHE A 3 3.70 7.79 -26.53
N GLY A 4 2.85 6.78 -26.52
CA GLY A 4 2.52 6.00 -25.33
C GLY A 4 3.77 5.26 -24.85
N THR A 5 4.10 5.40 -23.56
CA THR A 5 5.21 4.64 -22.97
C THR A 5 4.71 3.24 -22.65
N VAL A 6 5.31 2.26 -23.34
CA VAL A 6 5.08 0.83 -23.17
C VAL A 6 5.77 0.36 -21.88
N ILE A 7 5.03 -0.28 -20.99
CA ILE A 7 5.61 -1.11 -19.93
C ILE A 7 5.92 -2.47 -20.57
N ASP A 8 7.17 -2.67 -20.97
CA ASP A 8 7.62 -3.93 -21.55
C ASP A 8 7.80 -4.98 -20.44
N PHE A 9 6.95 -6.01 -20.44
CA PHE A 9 7.23 -7.27 -19.75
C PHE A 9 7.99 -8.16 -20.74
N GLU A 10 9.32 -8.09 -20.78
CA GLU A 10 10.09 -9.10 -21.50
C GLU A 10 9.92 -10.46 -20.83
N ALA A 11 8.99 -11.25 -21.38
CA ALA A 11 8.91 -12.67 -21.15
C ALA A 11 10.05 -13.35 -21.91
N ARG A 12 11.14 -13.71 -21.22
CA ARG A 12 12.08 -14.80 -21.63
C ARG A 12 13.10 -15.13 -20.53
N HIS A 13 12.71 -16.03 -19.63
CA HIS A 13 13.42 -17.26 -19.25
C HIS A 13 12.84 -17.78 -17.92
N VAL A 14 12.28 -18.99 -17.96
CA VAL A 14 11.55 -19.62 -16.85
C VAL A 14 12.51 -19.93 -15.68
N ARG A 15 12.39 -19.16 -14.61
CA ARG A 15 12.63 -19.56 -13.22
C ARG A 15 11.41 -19.11 -12.42
N ALA A 16 10.91 -19.97 -11.54
CA ALA A 16 9.62 -19.84 -10.84
C ALA A 16 9.20 -18.38 -10.57
N LYS A 17 8.13 -17.95 -11.24
CA LYS A 17 7.62 -16.57 -11.25
C LYS A 17 6.94 -16.29 -9.90
N ALA A 18 7.67 -15.75 -8.93
CA ALA A 18 7.04 -15.16 -7.75
C ALA A 18 6.13 -14.01 -8.20
N LEU A 19 4.98 -13.87 -7.55
CA LEU A 19 4.04 -12.80 -7.86
C LEU A 19 4.44 -11.55 -7.03
N PRO A 20 4.42 -10.33 -7.57
CA PRO A 20 4.68 -9.12 -6.77
C PRO A 20 3.67 -9.02 -5.62
N LEU A 21 4.01 -8.32 -4.51
CA LEU A 21 3.11 -8.14 -3.35
C LEU A 21 1.69 -7.70 -3.76
N SER A 22 1.63 -6.83 -4.76
CA SER A 22 0.40 -6.30 -5.35
C SER A 22 -0.50 -7.38 -5.98
N GLU A 23 0.02 -8.57 -6.25
CA GLU A 23 -0.70 -9.74 -6.75
C GLU A 23 -1.06 -10.77 -5.67
N VAL A 24 -0.35 -10.79 -4.54
CA VAL A 24 -0.55 -11.73 -3.42
C VAL A 24 -1.04 -11.04 -2.15
N LEU A 25 -1.69 -9.88 -2.28
CA LEU A 25 -2.17 -9.14 -1.12
C LEU A 25 -3.34 -9.90 -0.46
N PRO A 26 -3.23 -10.31 0.82
CA PRO A 26 -4.23 -11.16 1.44
C PRO A 26 -5.57 -10.43 1.63
N ARG A 27 -6.65 -11.06 1.16
CA ARG A 27 -8.04 -10.65 1.41
C ARG A 27 -8.40 -10.76 2.90
N GLY A 28 -9.31 -9.92 3.39
CA GLY A 28 -9.81 -9.99 4.77
C GLY A 28 -8.75 -9.70 5.84
N ARG A 29 -7.73 -8.91 5.48
CA ARG A 29 -6.56 -8.63 6.34
C ARG A 29 -6.15 -7.16 6.31
N LEU A 30 -5.61 -6.74 7.45
CA LEU A 30 -4.78 -5.55 7.57
C LEU A 30 -3.36 -5.91 7.18
N VAL A 31 -2.76 -5.16 6.27
CA VAL A 31 -1.37 -5.30 5.85
C VAL A 31 -0.64 -4.01 6.14
N GLU A 32 0.52 -4.10 6.79
CA GLU A 32 1.31 -2.94 7.16
C GLU A 32 2.54 -2.82 6.25
N ILE A 33 2.65 -1.68 5.56
CA ILE A 33 3.84 -1.28 4.80
C ILE A 33 4.58 -0.25 5.66
N SER A 34 5.59 -0.73 6.39
CA SER A 34 6.31 0.06 7.38
C SER A 34 7.71 0.45 6.92
N GLY A 35 8.25 1.51 7.52
CA GLY A 35 9.66 1.84 7.48
C GLY A 35 9.85 3.34 7.71
N ARG A 36 11.08 3.76 8.01
CA ARG A 36 11.40 5.19 8.18
C ARG A 36 11.43 5.92 6.82
N HIS A 37 11.64 7.23 6.82
CA HIS A 37 11.61 8.06 5.61
C HIS A 37 12.38 7.43 4.44
N SER A 38 11.85 7.62 3.22
CA SER A 38 12.49 7.21 1.96
C SER A 38 12.63 5.70 1.69
N CYS A 39 11.84 4.83 2.33
CA CYS A 39 11.84 3.38 2.05
C CYS A 39 10.86 2.90 0.94
N ALA A 40 10.27 3.82 0.17
CA ALA A 40 9.33 3.51 -0.93
C ALA A 40 7.95 2.93 -0.52
N ARG A 41 7.43 3.25 0.67
CA ARG A 41 6.06 2.85 1.10
C ARG A 41 4.98 3.24 0.10
N THR A 42 4.94 4.54 -0.26
CA THR A 42 3.97 5.08 -1.20
C THR A 42 4.06 4.39 -2.55
N THR A 43 5.28 4.18 -3.06
CA THR A 43 5.53 3.44 -4.30
C THR A 43 4.98 2.01 -4.25
N THR A 44 5.24 1.27 -3.17
CA THR A 44 4.73 -0.09 -3.00
C THR A 44 3.20 -0.09 -2.92
N ALA A 45 2.60 0.87 -2.20
CA ALA A 45 1.16 1.01 -2.10
C ALA A 45 0.51 1.36 -3.45
N VAL A 46 1.11 2.27 -4.22
CA VAL A 46 0.66 2.64 -5.58
C VAL A 46 0.69 1.42 -6.51
N SER A 47 1.70 0.56 -6.42
CA SER A 47 1.71 -0.70 -7.17
C SER A 47 0.51 -1.60 -6.82
N CYS A 48 0.14 -1.69 -5.53
CA CYS A 48 -1.07 -2.40 -5.11
C CYS A 48 -2.36 -1.74 -5.62
N VAL A 49 -2.42 -0.39 -5.67
CA VAL A 49 -3.56 0.36 -6.24
C VAL A 49 -3.76 -0.01 -7.70
N ILE A 50 -2.69 0.05 -8.51
CA ILE A 50 -2.72 -0.29 -9.94
C ILE A 50 -3.22 -1.72 -10.14
N GLN A 51 -2.72 -2.67 -9.35
CA GLN A 51 -3.16 -4.07 -9.46
C GLN A 51 -4.60 -4.31 -8.98
N ALA A 52 -5.12 -3.52 -8.06
CA ALA A 52 -6.51 -3.58 -7.65
C ALA A 52 -7.42 -2.99 -8.74
N GLN A 53 -7.06 -1.83 -9.30
CA GLN A 53 -7.78 -1.23 -10.43
C GLN A 53 -7.79 -2.14 -11.67
N ALA A 54 -6.67 -2.82 -11.97
CA ALA A 54 -6.60 -3.80 -13.06
C ALA A 54 -7.56 -5.00 -12.86
N ARG A 55 -7.98 -5.28 -11.62
CA ARG A 55 -8.99 -6.29 -11.28
C ARG A 55 -10.41 -5.70 -11.20
N ALA A 56 -10.60 -4.47 -11.68
CA ALA A 56 -11.83 -3.69 -11.56
C ALA A 56 -12.32 -3.54 -10.11
N GLU A 57 -11.41 -3.56 -9.13
CA GLU A 57 -11.74 -3.27 -7.73
C GLU A 57 -11.78 -1.75 -7.51
N LEU A 58 -12.78 -1.26 -6.76
CA LEU A 58 -12.77 0.13 -6.28
C LEU A 58 -11.68 0.31 -5.23
N VAL A 59 -10.94 1.41 -5.35
CA VAL A 59 -9.82 1.74 -4.47
C VAL A 59 -10.01 3.10 -3.83
N ALA A 60 -9.74 3.16 -2.53
CA ALA A 60 -9.68 4.41 -1.78
C ALA A 60 -8.30 4.64 -1.16
N TRP A 61 -7.89 5.90 -1.10
CA TRP A 61 -6.71 6.36 -0.37
C TRP A 61 -7.12 7.40 0.67
N VAL A 62 -6.94 7.07 1.94
CA VAL A 62 -7.22 7.96 3.07
C VAL A 62 -5.91 8.53 3.57
N GLN A 63 -5.76 9.86 3.55
CA GLN A 63 -4.54 10.55 3.96
C GLN A 63 -4.84 11.82 4.75
N PRO A 64 -3.86 12.34 5.51
CA PRO A 64 -3.93 13.70 6.05
C PRO A 64 -4.14 14.73 4.94
N LYS A 65 -4.67 15.90 5.30
CA LYS A 65 -4.91 17.00 4.35
C LYS A 65 -3.66 17.34 3.53
N ASP A 66 -2.50 17.41 4.18
CA ASP A 66 -1.21 17.71 3.56
C ASP A 66 -0.43 16.45 3.09
N GLY A 67 -1.14 15.35 2.81
CA GLY A 67 -0.53 14.10 2.35
C GLY A 67 0.23 14.24 1.01
N ALA A 68 1.24 13.40 0.82
CA ALA A 68 2.24 13.57 -0.23
C ALA A 68 1.84 13.05 -1.63
N LEU A 69 0.57 12.69 -1.85
CA LEU A 69 0.12 12.24 -3.18
C LEU A 69 0.10 13.40 -4.18
N PHE A 70 0.79 13.22 -5.30
CA PHE A 70 0.76 14.13 -6.43
C PHE A 70 0.07 13.45 -7.64
N PRO A 71 -1.11 13.92 -8.08
CA PRO A 71 -1.88 13.24 -9.14
C PRO A 71 -1.11 13.01 -10.44
N PRO A 72 -0.28 13.94 -10.95
CA PRO A 72 0.53 13.67 -12.14
C PRO A 72 1.48 12.48 -12.00
N ASP A 73 2.10 12.28 -10.83
CA ASP A 73 2.98 11.13 -10.59
C ASP A 73 2.19 9.82 -10.55
N LEU A 74 0.98 9.85 -9.99
CA LEU A 74 0.09 8.69 -9.97
C LEU A 74 -0.37 8.30 -11.39
N ALA A 75 -0.79 9.27 -12.19
CA ALA A 75 -1.15 9.04 -13.59
C ALA A 75 0.04 8.50 -14.39
N ALA A 76 1.23 9.07 -14.21
CA ALA A 76 2.45 8.59 -14.86
C ALA A 76 2.84 7.16 -14.42
N ALA A 77 2.49 6.76 -13.20
CA ALA A 77 2.67 5.40 -12.71
C ALA A 77 1.64 4.39 -13.25
N GLY A 78 0.55 4.86 -13.88
CA GLY A 78 -0.52 4.01 -14.43
C GLY A 78 -1.74 3.85 -13.52
N VAL A 79 -1.90 4.71 -12.50
CA VAL A 79 -3.13 4.78 -11.71
C VAL A 79 -4.23 5.42 -12.56
N ASP A 80 -5.40 4.80 -12.58
CA ASP A 80 -6.59 5.42 -13.12
C ASP A 80 -7.11 6.47 -12.13
N LEU A 81 -6.90 7.75 -12.43
CA LEU A 81 -7.29 8.85 -11.56
C LEU A 81 -8.81 9.06 -11.51
N ASP A 82 -9.55 8.65 -12.53
CA ASP A 82 -11.00 8.85 -12.60
C ASP A 82 -11.74 7.91 -11.64
N SER A 83 -11.16 6.74 -11.35
CA SER A 83 -11.71 5.76 -10.40
C SER A 83 -11.09 5.80 -9.00
N LEU A 84 -9.97 6.50 -8.80
CA LEU A 84 -9.31 6.58 -7.50
C LEU A 84 -10.03 7.56 -6.56
N ILE A 85 -10.56 7.05 -5.45
CA ILE A 85 -11.15 7.89 -4.40
C ILE A 85 -10.06 8.33 -3.42
N VAL A 86 -9.85 9.63 -3.26
CA VAL A 86 -8.92 10.19 -2.26
C VAL A 86 -9.68 10.94 -1.18
N VAL A 87 -9.51 10.53 0.08
CA VAL A 87 -10.12 11.16 1.24
C VAL A 87 -9.05 11.91 2.03
N HIS A 88 -9.12 13.25 1.97
CA HIS A 88 -8.25 14.14 2.74
C HIS A 88 -8.88 14.45 4.10
N VAL A 89 -8.22 14.04 5.17
CA VAL A 89 -8.70 14.24 6.55
C VAL A 89 -8.04 15.49 7.16
N PRO A 90 -8.80 16.46 7.70
CA PRO A 90 -8.23 17.63 8.35
C PRO A 90 -7.31 17.30 9.53
N HIS A 91 -6.21 18.05 9.69
CA HIS A 91 -5.21 17.81 10.75
C HIS A 91 -5.81 17.79 12.16
N HIS A 92 -6.75 18.69 12.46
CA HIS A 92 -7.36 18.81 13.78
C HIS A 92 -8.21 17.59 14.18
N ALA A 93 -8.55 16.71 13.23
CA ALA A 93 -9.34 15.50 13.50
C ALA A 93 -8.48 14.32 14.00
N GLY A 94 -7.15 14.41 13.84
CA GLY A 94 -6.20 13.40 14.31
C GLY A 94 -6.26 12.05 13.58
N SER A 95 -5.42 11.11 14.00
CA SER A 95 -5.25 9.81 13.36
C SER A 95 -6.49 8.91 13.44
N PHE A 96 -7.30 9.07 14.49
CA PHE A 96 -8.53 8.30 14.63
C PHE A 96 -9.53 8.63 13.50
N ALA A 97 -9.55 9.86 13.00
CA ALA A 97 -10.41 10.24 11.89
C ALA A 97 -10.02 9.55 10.57
N LEU A 98 -8.71 9.35 10.32
CA LEU A 98 -8.22 8.55 9.17
C LEU A 98 -8.76 7.11 9.25
N VAL A 99 -8.62 6.48 10.40
CA VAL A 99 -9.11 5.12 10.64
C VAL A 99 -10.64 5.05 10.56
N ARG A 100 -11.35 6.06 11.06
CA ARG A 100 -12.81 6.13 10.97
C ARG A 100 -13.28 6.25 9.52
N ALA A 101 -12.66 7.11 8.72
CA ALA A 101 -12.99 7.22 7.30
C ALA A 101 -12.83 5.86 6.59
N ALA A 102 -11.73 5.15 6.84
CA ALA A 102 -11.54 3.79 6.33
C ALA A 102 -12.58 2.79 6.86
N GLU A 103 -13.02 2.92 8.11
CA GLU A 103 -14.10 2.10 8.67
C GLU A 103 -15.43 2.34 7.93
N TRP A 104 -15.77 3.59 7.61
CA TRP A 104 -16.96 3.92 6.82
C TRP A 104 -16.87 3.34 5.40
N LEU A 105 -15.72 3.46 4.75
CA LEU A 105 -15.48 2.88 3.42
C LEU A 105 -15.62 1.36 3.47
N ALA A 106 -15.00 0.69 4.44
CA ALA A 106 -15.10 -0.77 4.61
C ALA A 106 -16.53 -1.24 4.91
N ARG A 107 -17.33 -0.45 5.63
CA ARG A 107 -18.76 -0.76 5.90
C ARG A 107 -19.62 -0.77 4.65
N SER A 108 -19.23 -0.06 3.59
CA SER A 108 -19.96 -0.08 2.32
C SER A 108 -19.85 -1.42 1.59
N GLY A 109 -18.79 -2.19 1.87
CA GLY A 109 -18.46 -3.41 1.13
C GLY A 109 -18.07 -3.20 -0.34
N ALA A 110 -17.97 -1.96 -0.82
CA ALA A 110 -17.71 -1.66 -2.22
C ALA A 110 -16.20 -1.67 -2.59
N PHE A 111 -15.33 -1.41 -1.61
CA PHE A 111 -13.89 -1.22 -1.84
C PHE A 111 -13.12 -2.53 -1.69
N GLY A 112 -12.44 -2.96 -2.75
CA GLY A 112 -11.52 -4.10 -2.69
C GLY A 112 -10.20 -3.76 -2.00
N LEU A 113 -9.78 -2.49 -2.10
CA LEU A 113 -8.56 -1.97 -1.47
C LEU A 113 -8.80 -0.59 -0.85
N THR A 114 -8.33 -0.41 0.38
CA THR A 114 -8.22 0.92 1.01
C THR A 114 -6.82 1.12 1.58
N VAL A 115 -6.16 2.19 1.18
CA VAL A 115 -4.88 2.62 1.77
C VAL A 115 -5.17 3.63 2.87
N ILE A 116 -4.54 3.48 4.02
CA ILE A 116 -4.57 4.46 5.11
C ILE A 116 -3.13 4.94 5.31
N ASP A 117 -2.86 6.19 4.96
CA ASP A 117 -1.57 6.81 5.21
C ASP A 117 -1.49 7.33 6.64
N LEU A 118 -0.73 6.62 7.46
CA LEU A 118 -0.44 6.94 8.86
C LEU A 118 1.05 7.31 9.03
N SER A 119 1.76 7.65 7.95
CA SER A 119 3.21 7.91 7.98
C SER A 119 3.59 9.02 8.94
N ASP A 120 2.77 10.08 9.00
CA ASP A 120 2.99 11.26 9.86
C ASP A 120 1.98 11.34 11.00
N ALA A 121 1.28 10.25 11.29
CA ALA A 121 0.20 10.20 12.27
C ALA A 121 0.59 9.36 13.49
N LEU A 122 0.35 9.89 14.70
CA LEU A 122 0.40 9.07 15.92
C LEU A 122 -0.71 8.02 15.85
N LEU A 123 -0.35 6.73 15.77
CA LEU A 123 -1.33 5.65 15.68
C LEU A 123 -2.38 5.74 16.81
N PRO A 124 -3.68 5.51 16.52
CA PRO A 124 -4.69 5.46 17.57
C PRO A 124 -4.30 4.40 18.60
N GLY A 125 -4.24 4.79 19.88
CA GLY A 125 -3.82 3.92 20.97
C GLY A 125 -4.70 2.68 21.14
N SER A 126 -4.16 1.69 21.87
CA SER A 126 -4.78 0.37 22.09
C SER A 126 -6.12 0.41 22.84
N SER A 127 -6.46 1.52 23.51
CA SER A 127 -7.76 1.71 24.17
C SER A 127 -8.93 1.71 23.18
N VAL A 128 -8.66 1.95 21.89
CA VAL A 128 -9.68 1.95 20.84
C VAL A 128 -9.56 0.68 20.02
N ASN A 129 -10.55 -0.21 20.11
CA ASN A 129 -10.60 -1.48 19.35
C ASN A 129 -10.95 -1.25 17.86
N TRP A 130 -10.15 -0.47 17.15
CA TRP A 130 -10.36 -0.18 15.73
C TRP A 130 -9.90 -1.33 14.83
N GLN A 131 -8.78 -1.99 15.18
CA GLN A 131 -8.25 -3.10 14.38
C GLN A 131 -9.23 -4.27 14.31
N GLY A 132 -9.88 -4.62 15.43
CA GLY A 132 -10.86 -5.70 15.48
C GLY A 132 -12.08 -5.39 14.62
N ARG A 133 -12.59 -4.15 14.68
CA ARG A 133 -13.70 -3.70 13.83
C ARG A 133 -13.34 -3.75 12.35
N LEU A 134 -12.20 -3.18 11.95
CA LEU A 134 -11.76 -3.21 10.56
C LEU A 134 -11.56 -4.64 10.09
N GLN A 135 -10.86 -5.50 10.85
CA GLN A 135 -10.65 -6.88 10.43
C GLN A 135 -11.97 -7.65 10.28
N GLY A 136 -12.95 -7.41 11.16
CA GLY A 136 -14.29 -7.97 11.03
C GLY A 136 -14.96 -7.56 9.71
N LEU A 137 -14.97 -6.26 9.41
CA LEU A 137 -15.52 -5.72 8.15
C LEU A 137 -14.81 -6.27 6.93
N LEU A 138 -13.48 -6.33 6.94
CA LEU A 138 -12.70 -6.84 5.81
C LEU A 138 -12.96 -8.32 5.55
N ARG A 139 -13.14 -9.14 6.60
CA ARG A 139 -13.52 -10.55 6.45
C ARG A 139 -14.95 -10.71 5.93
N GLN A 140 -15.87 -9.85 6.38
CA GLN A 140 -17.26 -9.89 5.96
C GLN A 140 -17.43 -9.50 4.48
N TYR A 141 -16.70 -8.47 4.03
CA TYR A 141 -16.86 -7.89 2.69
C TYR A 141 -15.70 -8.18 1.73
N ASP A 142 -14.82 -9.13 2.09
CA ASP A 142 -13.68 -9.56 1.27
C ASP A 142 -12.74 -8.42 0.80
N GLY A 143 -12.60 -7.39 1.64
CA GLY A 143 -11.76 -6.21 1.38
C GLY A 143 -10.33 -6.35 1.91
N ARG A 144 -9.46 -5.40 1.54
CA ARG A 144 -8.07 -5.30 2.03
C ARG A 144 -7.78 -3.88 2.50
N ILE A 145 -7.02 -3.76 3.60
CA ILE A 145 -6.49 -2.45 4.02
C ILE A 145 -4.96 -2.49 4.07
N LEU A 146 -4.33 -1.50 3.44
CA LEU A 146 -2.91 -1.19 3.55
C LEU A 146 -2.71 -0.06 4.56
N LEU A 147 -1.89 -0.28 5.57
CA LEU A 147 -1.48 0.73 6.54
C LEU A 147 -0.07 1.19 6.18
N LEU A 148 0.11 2.47 5.86
CA LEU A 148 1.45 3.05 5.72
C LEU A 148 1.89 3.59 7.07
N THR A 149 2.99 3.09 7.62
CA THR A 149 3.48 3.50 8.94
C THR A 149 4.96 3.87 8.88
N SER A 150 5.39 4.79 9.75
CA SER A 150 6.79 5.18 9.89
C SER A 150 7.59 4.30 10.87
N ASN A 151 6.96 3.26 11.43
CA ASN A 151 7.57 2.28 12.35
C ASN A 151 8.83 1.66 11.74
N ALA A 152 9.96 1.70 12.46
CA ALA A 152 11.18 1.02 12.02
C ALA A 152 11.01 -0.51 11.97
N CYS A 153 11.85 -1.20 11.19
CA CYS A 153 11.75 -2.66 11.07
C CYS A 153 11.92 -3.42 12.39
N GLU A 154 12.64 -2.85 13.35
CA GLU A 154 12.89 -3.45 14.68
C GLU A 154 11.73 -3.21 15.65
N GLU A 155 10.90 -2.20 15.40
CA GLU A 155 9.76 -1.88 16.24
C GLU A 155 8.66 -2.94 16.06
N PRO A 156 7.79 -3.17 17.07
CA PRO A 156 6.62 -4.04 16.89
C PRO A 156 5.70 -3.55 15.76
N SER A 157 4.91 -4.46 15.16
CA SER A 157 3.84 -4.03 14.24
C SER A 157 2.82 -3.15 14.97
N SER A 158 2.12 -2.31 14.24
CA SER A 158 1.05 -1.42 14.74
C SER A 158 -0.06 -2.14 15.54
N GLY A 159 -0.18 -3.46 15.42
CA GLY A 159 -0.89 -4.28 16.40
C GLY A 159 -0.96 -5.77 16.06
N PRO A 160 -1.61 -6.57 16.92
CA PRO A 160 -1.65 -8.02 16.78
C PRO A 160 -2.43 -8.48 15.54
N LEU A 161 -3.38 -7.68 15.04
CA LEU A 161 -4.27 -8.04 13.93
C LEU A 161 -3.71 -7.75 12.54
N VAL A 162 -2.55 -7.08 12.46
CA VAL A 162 -1.76 -6.99 11.22
C VAL A 162 -1.38 -8.41 10.79
N GLY A 163 -1.89 -8.84 9.64
CA GLY A 163 -1.70 -10.19 9.10
C GLY A 163 -0.40 -10.36 8.33
N LEU A 164 0.05 -9.29 7.67
CA LEU A 164 1.31 -9.22 6.95
C LEU A 164 1.94 -7.86 7.24
N ARG A 165 3.22 -7.84 7.58
CA ARG A 165 4.00 -6.60 7.67
C ARG A 165 5.23 -6.73 6.79
N ILE A 166 5.47 -5.69 6.00
CA ILE A 166 6.61 -5.62 5.11
C ILE A 166 7.34 -4.29 5.29
N GLU A 167 8.60 -4.30 4.88
CA GLU A 167 9.43 -3.12 4.69
C GLU A 167 9.93 -3.13 3.24
N PRO A 168 9.53 -2.16 2.41
CA PRO A 168 10.18 -1.96 1.13
C PRO A 168 11.57 -1.34 1.33
N ARG A 169 12.51 -1.68 0.44
CA ARG A 169 13.89 -1.22 0.44
C ARG A 169 14.26 -0.79 -0.95
N ARG A 170 14.78 0.43 -1.07
CA ARG A 170 15.26 0.96 -2.35
C ARG A 170 16.65 0.40 -2.64
N GLY A 171 16.82 -0.14 -3.83
CA GLY A 171 18.09 -0.55 -4.40
C GLY A 171 18.45 0.33 -5.60
N PRO A 172 19.75 0.44 -5.94
CA PRO A 172 20.18 1.16 -7.13
C PRO A 172 19.68 0.45 -8.39
N LEU A 173 19.23 1.23 -9.38
CA LEU A 173 19.00 0.79 -10.75
C LEU A 173 19.58 1.86 -11.69
N HIS A 174 19.89 1.51 -12.94
CA HIS A 174 20.46 2.46 -13.90
C HIS A 174 19.53 3.66 -14.17
N ALA A 175 20.14 4.84 -14.38
CA ALA A 175 19.48 6.13 -14.64
C ALA A 175 18.59 6.62 -13.48
N ASP A 176 17.43 7.22 -13.78
CA ASP A 176 16.49 7.79 -12.79
C ASP A 176 15.56 6.76 -12.13
N ARG A 177 15.79 5.48 -12.36
CA ARG A 177 14.96 4.38 -11.85
C ARG A 177 15.58 3.80 -10.58
N PHE A 178 14.74 3.19 -9.75
CA PHE A 178 15.18 2.46 -8.57
C PHE A 178 14.48 1.12 -8.48
N GLU A 179 15.19 0.15 -7.92
CA GLU A 179 14.65 -1.15 -7.58
C GLU A 179 13.96 -1.07 -6.22
N VAL A 180 12.81 -1.72 -6.04
CA VAL A 180 12.17 -1.85 -4.73
C VAL A 180 12.19 -3.32 -4.34
N ARG A 181 12.94 -3.67 -3.31
CA ARG A 181 12.92 -5.01 -2.70
C ARG A 181 12.00 -5.02 -1.51
N THR A 182 11.31 -6.12 -1.25
CA THR A 182 10.40 -6.23 -0.11
C THR A 182 10.98 -7.18 0.93
N ARG A 183 11.19 -6.70 2.16
CA ARG A 183 11.51 -7.54 3.31
C ARG A 183 10.22 -7.83 4.08
N ILE A 184 9.93 -9.11 4.30
CA ILE A 184 8.81 -9.51 5.16
C ILE A 184 9.26 -9.44 6.62
N LEU A 185 8.50 -8.71 7.44
CA LEU A 185 8.75 -8.55 8.87
C LEU A 185 7.77 -9.36 9.74
N LYS A 186 6.59 -9.67 9.21
CA LYS A 186 5.57 -10.48 9.88
C LYS A 186 4.72 -11.16 8.83
N ASP A 187 4.49 -12.46 8.98
CA ASP A 187 3.65 -13.23 8.07
C ASP A 187 2.77 -14.20 8.85
N LYS A 188 1.47 -13.89 8.95
CA LYS A 188 0.44 -14.75 9.55
C LYS A 188 -0.44 -15.41 8.48
N VAL A 189 -0.06 -15.27 7.21
CA VAL A 189 -0.86 -15.65 6.04
C VAL A 189 -0.14 -16.65 5.14
N GLY A 190 1.17 -16.85 5.34
CA GLY A 190 2.00 -17.85 4.64
C GLY A 190 2.55 -17.37 3.28
N ILE A 191 2.53 -16.07 3.01
CA ILE A 191 2.87 -15.50 1.69
C ILE A 191 4.38 -15.44 1.43
N ALA A 192 5.23 -15.61 2.45
CA ALA A 192 6.68 -15.64 2.28
C ALA A 192 7.18 -16.68 1.26
N ALA A 193 6.46 -17.79 1.08
CA ALA A 193 6.77 -18.78 0.06
C ALA A 193 6.53 -18.27 -1.39
N GLU A 194 5.54 -17.40 -1.58
CA GLU A 194 5.05 -16.93 -2.88
C GLU A 194 5.82 -15.70 -3.42
N LEU A 195 6.48 -14.93 -2.53
CA LEU A 195 7.17 -13.66 -2.85
C LEU A 195 8.65 -13.80 -3.25
N SER A 196 9.19 -15.01 -3.31
CA SER A 196 10.64 -15.29 -3.25
C SER A 196 11.49 -14.94 -4.49
N SER A 197 11.03 -14.16 -5.49
CA SER A 197 11.87 -13.86 -6.67
C SER A 197 11.50 -12.65 -7.57
N VAL A 198 10.92 -11.54 -7.09
CA VAL A 198 10.68 -10.36 -7.96
C VAL A 198 11.16 -9.03 -7.38
N ASN A 199 11.81 -8.25 -8.25
CA ASN A 199 12.34 -6.91 -8.03
C ASN A 199 11.44 -5.87 -8.75
N PRO A 200 10.36 -5.36 -8.14
CA PRO A 200 9.55 -4.33 -8.76
C PRO A 200 10.36 -3.04 -8.99
N VAL A 201 10.32 -2.52 -10.21
CA VAL A 201 10.95 -1.25 -10.61
C VAL A 201 9.95 -0.12 -10.41
N ALA A 202 10.38 0.94 -9.75
CA ALA A 202 9.54 2.08 -9.45
C ALA A 202 9.77 3.26 -10.43
N PRO A 203 8.72 4.02 -10.78
CA PRO A 203 8.86 5.23 -11.59
C PRO A 203 9.54 6.37 -10.83
N SER A 204 10.24 7.24 -11.56
CA SER A 204 11.14 8.26 -11.03
C SER A 204 10.47 9.36 -10.19
N GLY A 205 9.15 9.57 -10.32
CA GLY A 205 8.39 10.66 -9.67
C GLY A 205 8.04 10.44 -8.20
N LEU A 206 7.94 9.20 -7.71
CA LEU A 206 7.49 8.90 -6.33
C LEU A 206 8.59 9.03 -5.25
N ARG A 207 9.50 9.99 -5.41
CA ARG A 207 10.55 10.25 -4.41
C ARG A 207 9.93 10.97 -3.22
N GLY A 208 9.72 10.25 -2.11
CA GLY A 208 9.43 10.88 -0.82
C GLY A 208 10.49 11.95 -0.51
N THR A 209 10.06 13.06 0.08
CA THR A 209 10.93 14.18 0.47
C THR A 209 11.99 13.69 1.47
N THR A 210 13.24 14.01 1.19
CA THR A 210 14.43 13.70 2.00
C THR A 210 14.40 14.35 3.36
#